data_AF-A0A831YFE0-F1
#
_entry.id   AF-A0A831YFE0-F1
#
_cell.length_a   1.000
_cell.length_b   1.000
_cell.length_c   1.000
_cell.angle_alpha   90.00
_cell.angle_beta   90.00
_cell.angle_gamma   90.00
#
_symmetry.space_group_name_H-M   'P 1'
#
loop_
_entity.id
_entity.type
_entity.pdbx_description
1 polymer ?
#
loop_
_entity_poly.entity_id
_entity_poly.type
_entity_poly.pdbx_seq_one_letter_code
_entity_poly.pdbx_strand_id
1 'polypeptide(L)'
;MDRNKIEERLELALRPAEKPPTLEEVLEQVSRRGVLRGPVDWVFPAWILYVEYATQRIAEAFQLSEEERRQLFHFRDTLKWLLLEAQRQTKAKLTSIYKAIVEGTYRMEGKRLYAPDGTWMYVGRTMYIPIHGISASARFPDVLKLPHERLELLQLGWRASDEGEADGRPVIHTAQPWQVFAWTAARYGEVYTYIASVKLTHQGVSIHVYSKARNWRQKWNKNEAISLVADYLRRGERSPLLTAWLGDGKIRWKNILHSKYMLSIAAKEPWRLGNSMGAYEALVATGKEAFVKLREAAGVYGVLLDLLKAHKWFYIKLATDDTIRVDHKLKAENGKIHTKPTDRPSRTSTKPHKTTPHQQRSASKPRSRADKPGAVAVAGLIMHLNLVSGRGGSLLAGHYTRDPEKAHAAADKLKAAELRPNIVKIGPYYMIYIATTDLLGLAEEDDAVRRAVAQYLTEKAKNGTPRQREIAEKILQRHPFLNPGLPLLQNQ
;
A
#
# COMPACT_ATOMS: atom_id res chain seq x y z
N MET A 1 -7.64 -15.90 -13.26
CA MET A 1 -8.30 -14.91 -12.40
C MET A 1 -9.74 -15.35 -12.30
N ASP A 2 -10.31 -15.35 -11.11
CA ASP A 2 -11.66 -15.89 -10.89
C ASP A 2 -12.72 -14.99 -11.55
N ARG A 3 -13.59 -15.56 -12.40
CA ARG A 3 -14.69 -14.85 -13.08
C ARG A 3 -15.62 -14.22 -12.05
N ASN A 4 -15.91 -14.96 -10.97
CA ASN A 4 -16.78 -14.51 -9.88
C ASN A 4 -16.27 -13.21 -9.27
N LYS A 5 -14.95 -13.06 -9.13
CA LYS A 5 -14.33 -11.84 -8.59
C LYS A 5 -14.45 -10.61 -9.51
N ILE A 6 -14.53 -10.81 -10.82
CA ILE A 6 -14.72 -9.71 -11.79
C ILE A 6 -16.18 -9.24 -11.70
N GLU A 7 -17.10 -10.20 -11.71
CA GLU A 7 -18.54 -9.99 -11.58
C GLU A 7 -18.89 -9.27 -10.28
N GLU A 8 -18.44 -9.75 -9.11
CA GLU A 8 -18.64 -9.10 -7.81
C GLU A 8 -18.21 -7.62 -7.80
N ARG A 9 -17.09 -7.30 -8.48
CA ARG A 9 -16.60 -5.91 -8.53
C ARG A 9 -17.40 -5.05 -9.50
N LEU A 10 -17.91 -5.64 -10.57
CA LEU A 10 -18.79 -4.95 -11.52
C LEU A 10 -20.14 -4.65 -10.88
N GLU A 11 -20.73 -5.62 -10.18
CA GLU A 11 -21.95 -5.44 -9.39
C GLU A 11 -21.79 -4.31 -8.37
N LEU A 12 -20.70 -4.33 -7.59
CA LEU A 12 -20.41 -3.27 -6.63
C LEU A 12 -20.19 -1.89 -7.28
N ALA A 13 -19.61 -1.86 -8.49
CA ALA A 13 -19.38 -0.63 -9.24
C ALA A 13 -20.67 -0.06 -9.84
N LEU A 14 -21.57 -0.93 -10.32
CA LEU A 14 -22.82 -0.59 -11.00
C LEU A 14 -24.02 -0.46 -10.07
N ARG A 15 -23.88 -0.88 -8.80
CA ARG A 15 -24.93 -0.74 -7.79
C ARG A 15 -25.42 0.72 -7.74
N PRO A 16 -26.75 0.97 -7.81
CA PRO A 16 -27.27 2.31 -7.62
C PRO A 16 -26.82 2.89 -6.27
N ALA A 17 -26.45 4.17 -6.25
CA ALA A 17 -26.20 4.86 -5.00
C ALA A 17 -27.53 5.01 -4.24
N GLU A 18 -27.61 4.50 -3.01
CA GLU A 18 -28.83 4.60 -2.19
C GLU A 18 -29.18 6.07 -1.87
N LYS A 19 -28.15 6.90 -1.69
CA LYS A 19 -28.27 8.35 -1.47
C LYS A 19 -27.15 9.08 -2.23
N PRO A 20 -27.39 10.32 -2.67
CA PRO A 20 -26.33 11.18 -3.17
C PRO A 20 -25.23 11.38 -2.11
N PRO A 21 -23.96 11.56 -2.50
CA PRO A 21 -22.89 11.84 -1.55
C PRO A 21 -23.14 13.16 -0.83
N THR A 22 -22.96 13.15 0.49
CA THR A 22 -22.90 14.39 1.28
C THR A 22 -21.46 14.93 1.33
N LEU A 23 -21.31 16.24 1.52
CA LEU A 23 -19.98 16.85 1.60
C LEU A 23 -19.17 16.26 2.77
N GLU A 24 -19.81 16.01 3.91
CA GLU A 24 -19.20 15.44 5.10
C GLU A 24 -18.61 14.06 4.83
N GLU A 25 -19.37 13.15 4.21
CA GLU A 25 -18.91 11.82 3.83
C GLU A 25 -17.73 11.87 2.85
N VAL A 26 -17.79 12.78 1.87
CA VAL A 26 -16.73 12.97 0.88
C VAL A 26 -15.44 13.44 1.55
N LEU A 27 -15.52 14.47 2.39
CA LEU A 27 -14.36 14.98 3.12
C LEU A 27 -13.80 13.98 4.12
N GLU A 28 -14.67 13.17 4.75
CA GLU A 28 -14.23 12.09 5.63
C GLU A 28 -13.43 11.04 4.86
N GLN A 29 -13.91 10.58 3.70
CA GLN A 29 -13.18 9.63 2.86
C GLN A 29 -11.84 10.21 2.37
N VAL A 30 -11.82 11.46 1.91
CA VAL A 30 -10.60 12.12 1.45
C VAL A 30 -9.60 12.29 2.59
N SER A 31 -10.04 12.71 3.78
CA SER A 31 -9.19 12.89 4.96
C SER A 31 -8.65 11.57 5.53
N ARG A 32 -9.42 10.48 5.42
CA ARG A 32 -9.00 9.17 5.96
C ARG A 32 -8.15 8.35 4.98
N ARG A 33 -8.51 8.36 3.70
CA ARG A 33 -7.96 7.44 2.69
C ARG A 33 -7.25 8.14 1.55
N GLY A 34 -7.46 9.45 1.38
CA GLY A 34 -6.95 10.24 0.26
C GLY A 34 -7.68 10.00 -1.06
N VAL A 35 -8.46 8.93 -1.19
CA VAL A 35 -9.15 8.50 -2.41
C VAL A 35 -10.64 8.32 -2.14
N LEU A 36 -11.46 8.66 -3.13
CA LEU A 36 -12.89 8.35 -3.14
C LEU A 36 -13.13 7.00 -3.79
N ARG A 37 -13.95 6.15 -3.14
CA ARG A 37 -14.36 4.84 -3.64
C ARG A 37 -15.82 4.56 -3.31
N GLY A 38 -16.49 3.87 -4.22
CA GLY A 38 -17.90 3.53 -4.13
C GLY A 38 -18.46 3.19 -5.51
N PRO A 39 -19.77 3.04 -5.66
CA PRO A 39 -20.38 2.87 -6.98
C PRO A 39 -20.14 4.08 -7.90
N VAL A 40 -20.26 3.88 -9.20
CA VAL A 40 -20.08 4.94 -10.21
C VAL A 40 -20.97 6.15 -9.91
N ASP A 41 -22.22 5.87 -9.52
CA ASP A 41 -23.22 6.90 -9.19
C ASP A 41 -22.98 7.65 -7.90
N TRP A 42 -22.04 7.19 -7.08
CA TRP A 42 -21.63 7.90 -5.89
C TRP A 42 -20.29 8.61 -6.11
N VAL A 43 -19.31 7.91 -6.71
CA VAL A 43 -17.93 8.40 -6.81
C VAL A 43 -17.80 9.62 -7.72
N PHE A 44 -18.48 9.65 -8.87
CA PHE A 44 -18.41 10.80 -9.77
C PHE A 44 -19.03 12.06 -9.16
N PRO A 45 -20.26 12.00 -8.61
CA PRO A 45 -20.82 13.13 -7.85
C PRO A 45 -19.97 13.53 -6.63
N ALA A 46 -19.36 12.56 -5.92
CA ALA A 46 -18.48 12.85 -4.79
C ALA A 46 -17.22 13.63 -5.22
N TRP A 47 -16.64 13.29 -6.37
CA TRP A 47 -15.53 14.05 -6.95
C TRP A 47 -15.93 15.47 -7.36
N ILE A 48 -17.11 15.63 -7.97
CA ILE A 48 -17.67 16.95 -8.34
C ILE A 48 -17.83 17.81 -7.08
N LEU A 49 -18.48 17.27 -6.06
CA LEU A 49 -18.72 17.94 -4.79
C LEU A 49 -17.40 18.34 -4.10
N TYR A 50 -16.38 17.48 -4.15
CA TYR A 50 -15.05 17.81 -3.65
C TYR A 50 -14.39 18.95 -4.44
N VAL A 51 -14.48 18.94 -5.77
CA VAL A 51 -13.91 19.99 -6.63
C VAL A 51 -14.56 21.34 -6.36
N GLU A 52 -15.88 21.37 -6.20
CA GLU A 52 -16.62 22.57 -5.81
C GLU A 52 -16.19 23.08 -4.44
N TYR A 53 -16.15 22.19 -3.44
CA TYR A 53 -15.66 22.51 -2.12
C TYR A 53 -14.24 23.08 -2.15
N ALA A 54 -13.28 22.37 -2.76
CA ALA A 54 -11.87 22.75 -2.72
C ALA A 54 -11.66 24.13 -3.37
N THR A 55 -12.28 24.38 -4.51
CA THR A 55 -12.15 25.65 -5.23
C THR A 55 -12.79 26.81 -4.48
N GLN A 56 -13.97 26.59 -3.89
CA GLN A 56 -14.62 27.58 -3.03
C GLN A 56 -13.75 27.92 -1.81
N ARG A 57 -13.25 26.91 -1.11
CA ARG A 57 -12.39 27.11 0.08
C ARG A 57 -11.07 27.79 -0.25
N ILE A 58 -10.48 27.53 -1.41
CA ILE A 58 -9.29 28.24 -1.88
C ILE A 58 -9.63 29.71 -2.16
N ALA A 59 -10.74 29.99 -2.87
CA ALA A 59 -11.15 31.35 -3.17
C ALA A 59 -11.48 32.19 -1.92
N GLU A 60 -11.96 31.54 -0.85
CA GLU A 60 -12.24 32.20 0.43
C GLU A 60 -10.98 32.45 1.25
N ALA A 61 -10.02 31.52 1.24
CA ALA A 61 -8.86 31.57 2.12
C ALA A 61 -7.66 32.32 1.54
N PHE A 62 -7.54 32.40 0.21
CA PHE A 62 -6.42 33.04 -0.47
C PHE A 62 -6.83 34.38 -1.07
N GLN A 63 -5.92 35.36 -1.00
CA GLN A 63 -6.12 36.65 -1.64
C GLN A 63 -5.90 36.51 -3.14
N LEU A 64 -7.01 36.39 -3.87
CA LEU A 64 -7.03 36.28 -5.33
C LEU A 64 -7.61 37.55 -5.94
N SER A 65 -6.99 38.03 -7.01
CA SER A 65 -7.59 39.07 -7.86
C SER A 65 -8.88 38.57 -8.52
N GLU A 66 -9.69 39.47 -9.06
CA GLU A 66 -10.93 39.10 -9.75
C GLU A 66 -10.64 38.13 -10.91
N GLU A 67 -9.58 38.38 -11.67
CA GLU A 67 -9.16 37.51 -12.77
C GLU A 67 -8.70 36.13 -12.28
N GLU A 68 -7.97 36.06 -11.18
CA GLU A 68 -7.54 34.79 -10.60
C GLU A 68 -8.72 33.98 -10.06
N ARG A 69 -9.72 34.65 -9.46
CA ARG A 69 -10.98 34.00 -9.06
C ARG A 69 -11.71 33.44 -10.26
N ARG A 70 -11.83 34.22 -11.36
CA ARG A 70 -12.44 33.74 -12.62
C ARG A 70 -11.70 32.51 -13.16
N GLN A 71 -10.37 32.53 -13.18
CA GLN A 71 -9.56 31.38 -13.61
C GLN A 71 -9.81 30.14 -12.74
N LEU A 72 -9.82 30.30 -11.41
CA LEU A 72 -10.06 29.19 -10.48
C LEU A 72 -11.45 28.56 -10.67
N PHE A 73 -12.49 29.38 -10.85
CA PHE A 73 -13.85 28.88 -11.08
C PHE A 73 -14.03 28.29 -12.48
N HIS A 74 -13.37 28.84 -13.50
CA HIS A 74 -13.34 28.21 -14.82
C HIS A 74 -12.65 26.84 -14.78
N PHE A 75 -11.55 26.71 -14.02
CA PHE A 75 -10.89 25.43 -13.78
C PHE A 75 -11.81 24.42 -13.06
N ARG A 76 -12.55 24.86 -12.03
CA ARG A 76 -13.60 24.07 -11.37
C ARG A 76 -14.59 23.52 -12.38
N ASP A 77 -15.18 24.40 -13.20
CA ASP A 77 -16.26 24.05 -14.11
C ASP A 77 -15.77 23.12 -15.23
N THR A 78 -14.53 23.30 -15.67
CA THR A 78 -13.87 22.38 -16.62
C THR A 78 -13.69 20.98 -16.01
N LEU A 79 -13.20 20.87 -14.77
CA LEU A 79 -13.07 19.57 -14.09
C LEU A 79 -14.44 18.90 -13.88
N LYS A 80 -15.46 19.66 -13.51
CA LYS A 80 -16.84 19.15 -13.37
C LYS A 80 -17.36 18.57 -14.68
N TRP A 81 -17.20 19.30 -15.77
CA TRP A 81 -17.58 18.83 -17.11
C TRP A 81 -16.87 17.52 -17.48
N LEU A 82 -15.54 17.45 -17.28
CA LEU A 82 -14.76 16.23 -17.53
C LEU A 82 -15.27 15.03 -16.72
N LEU A 83 -15.62 15.24 -15.45
CA LEU A 83 -16.16 14.20 -14.58
C LEU A 83 -17.54 13.73 -15.04
N LEU A 84 -18.43 14.64 -15.44
CA LEU A 84 -19.76 14.29 -15.94
C LEU A 84 -19.69 13.46 -17.23
N GLU A 85 -18.88 13.87 -18.21
CA GLU A 85 -18.72 13.09 -19.44
C GLU A 85 -18.07 11.73 -19.17
N ALA A 86 -17.07 11.69 -18.29
CA ALA A 86 -16.42 10.45 -17.93
C ALA A 86 -17.35 9.50 -17.15
N GLN A 87 -18.30 10.01 -16.38
CA GLN A 87 -19.33 9.20 -15.71
C GLN A 87 -20.20 8.48 -16.74
N ARG A 88 -20.70 9.21 -17.76
CA ARG A 88 -21.52 8.65 -18.85
C ARG A 88 -20.78 7.53 -19.57
N GLN A 89 -19.53 7.79 -19.98
CA GLN A 89 -18.71 6.79 -20.66
C GLN A 89 -18.39 5.59 -19.76
N THR A 90 -18.12 5.83 -18.47
CA THR A 90 -17.85 4.76 -17.49
C THR A 90 -19.04 3.83 -17.33
N LYS A 91 -20.24 4.39 -17.13
CA LYS A 91 -21.47 3.61 -17.02
C LYS A 91 -21.70 2.74 -18.24
N ALA A 92 -21.67 3.35 -19.44
CA ALA A 92 -21.89 2.63 -20.68
C ALA A 92 -20.91 1.45 -20.82
N LYS A 93 -19.62 1.69 -20.57
CA LYS A 93 -18.59 0.66 -20.69
C LYS A 93 -18.73 -0.46 -19.66
N LEU A 94 -18.96 -0.14 -18.39
CA LEU A 94 -19.11 -1.15 -17.34
C LEU A 94 -20.38 -1.98 -17.54
N THR A 95 -21.49 -1.34 -17.94
CA THR A 95 -22.74 -2.06 -18.23
C THR A 95 -22.57 -3.00 -19.43
N SER A 96 -21.92 -2.57 -20.50
CA SER A 96 -21.64 -3.40 -21.67
C SER A 96 -20.83 -4.64 -21.30
N ILE A 97 -19.76 -4.45 -20.51
CA ILE A 97 -18.93 -5.55 -20.02
C ILE A 97 -19.69 -6.49 -19.09
N TYR A 98 -20.48 -5.94 -18.17
CA TYR A 98 -21.26 -6.74 -17.23
C TYR A 98 -22.27 -7.62 -17.97
N LYS A 99 -23.02 -7.06 -18.93
CA LYS A 99 -23.93 -7.82 -19.80
C LYS A 99 -23.20 -8.94 -20.54
N ALA A 100 -22.07 -8.64 -21.15
CA ALA A 100 -21.27 -9.64 -21.86
C ALA A 100 -20.79 -10.79 -20.95
N ILE A 101 -20.53 -10.51 -19.66
CA ILE A 101 -20.16 -11.54 -18.67
C ILE A 101 -21.39 -12.38 -18.29
N VAL A 102 -22.53 -11.76 -18.00
CA VAL A 102 -23.77 -12.45 -17.61
C VAL A 102 -24.27 -13.34 -18.74
N GLU A 103 -24.27 -12.84 -19.97
CA GLU A 103 -24.72 -13.56 -21.17
C GLU A 103 -23.68 -14.57 -21.70
N GLY A 104 -22.44 -14.52 -21.19
CA GLY A 104 -21.36 -15.40 -21.64
C GLY A 104 -20.82 -15.08 -23.04
N THR A 105 -21.07 -13.87 -23.55
CA THR A 105 -20.68 -13.41 -24.90
C THR A 105 -19.33 -12.68 -24.96
N TYR A 106 -18.65 -12.52 -23.82
CA TYR A 106 -17.35 -11.85 -23.75
C TYR A 106 -16.21 -12.67 -24.38
N ARG A 107 -15.20 -11.99 -24.95
CA ARG A 107 -13.93 -12.60 -25.37
C ARG A 107 -12.77 -12.14 -24.51
N MET A 108 -11.76 -12.99 -24.36
CA MET A 108 -10.54 -12.70 -23.62
C MET A 108 -9.33 -12.67 -24.57
N GLU A 109 -8.58 -11.58 -24.56
CA GLU A 109 -7.30 -11.48 -25.27
C GLU A 109 -6.20 -11.00 -24.31
N GLY A 110 -5.30 -11.92 -23.97
CA GLY A 110 -4.25 -11.66 -22.99
C GLY A 110 -4.84 -11.24 -21.63
N LYS A 111 -4.67 -9.97 -21.28
CA LYS A 111 -5.20 -9.37 -20.03
C LYS A 111 -6.35 -8.40 -20.29
N ARG A 112 -7.04 -8.52 -21.41
CA ARG A 112 -8.19 -7.69 -21.78
C ARG A 112 -9.42 -8.57 -21.92
N LEU A 113 -10.51 -8.11 -21.32
CA LEU A 113 -11.85 -8.67 -21.49
C LEU A 113 -12.62 -7.73 -22.41
N TYR A 114 -13.19 -8.26 -23.48
CA TYR A 114 -13.95 -7.51 -24.48
C TYR A 114 -15.42 -7.93 -24.47
N ALA A 115 -16.29 -6.95 -24.56
CA ALA A 115 -17.70 -7.12 -24.90
C ALA A 115 -17.90 -7.16 -26.44
N PRO A 116 -19.05 -7.64 -26.94
CA PRO A 116 -19.33 -7.74 -28.38
C PRO A 116 -19.25 -6.41 -29.15
N ASP A 117 -19.55 -5.30 -28.48
CA ASP A 117 -19.48 -3.93 -29.03
C ASP A 117 -18.04 -3.39 -29.16
N GLY A 118 -17.03 -4.19 -28.82
CA GLY A 118 -15.62 -3.81 -28.83
C GLY A 118 -15.15 -3.06 -27.56
N THR A 119 -16.06 -2.74 -26.64
CA THR A 119 -15.72 -2.21 -25.31
C THR A 119 -14.83 -3.22 -24.58
N TRP A 120 -13.81 -2.73 -23.88
CA TRP A 120 -12.92 -3.60 -23.14
C TRP A 120 -12.48 -3.05 -21.79
N MET A 121 -12.13 -3.96 -20.89
CA MET A 121 -11.45 -3.67 -19.63
C MET A 121 -10.16 -4.45 -19.49
N TYR A 122 -9.19 -3.87 -18.79
CA TYR A 122 -8.01 -4.58 -18.37
C TYR A 122 -8.32 -5.43 -17.13
N VAL A 123 -7.92 -6.71 -17.17
CA VAL A 123 -8.15 -7.72 -16.13
C VAL A 123 -6.83 -8.34 -15.66
N GLY A 124 -5.99 -7.50 -15.06
CA GLY A 124 -4.75 -7.91 -14.41
C GLY A 124 -4.81 -7.78 -12.88
N ARG A 125 -3.65 -7.65 -12.24
CA ARG A 125 -3.58 -7.42 -10.78
C ARG A 125 -4.42 -6.22 -10.33
N THR A 126 -4.50 -5.22 -11.20
CA THR A 126 -5.47 -4.12 -11.15
C THR A 126 -6.47 -4.31 -12.28
N MET A 127 -7.74 -4.03 -12.01
CA MET A 127 -8.78 -3.99 -13.03
C MET A 127 -9.14 -2.54 -13.31
N TYR A 128 -9.29 -2.19 -14.57
CA TYR A 128 -9.70 -0.84 -14.96
C TYR A 128 -10.29 -0.80 -16.37
N ILE A 129 -11.12 0.20 -16.60
CA ILE A 129 -11.54 0.60 -17.95
C ILE A 129 -10.78 1.87 -18.36
N PRO A 130 -10.27 1.96 -19.60
CA PRO A 130 -9.73 3.20 -20.12
C PRO A 130 -10.86 4.16 -20.48
N ILE A 131 -10.61 5.45 -20.28
CA ILE A 131 -11.52 6.53 -20.72
C ILE A 131 -10.85 7.26 -21.89
N HIS A 132 -11.62 7.54 -22.94
CA HIS A 132 -11.11 8.04 -24.21
C HIS A 132 -11.84 9.33 -24.62
N GLY A 133 -11.10 10.30 -25.17
CA GLY A 133 -11.66 11.50 -25.79
C GLY A 133 -12.19 12.57 -24.84
N ILE A 134 -11.98 12.45 -23.52
CA ILE A 134 -12.52 13.38 -22.52
C ILE A 134 -11.36 14.16 -21.89
N SER A 135 -11.02 15.30 -22.49
CA SER A 135 -9.89 16.13 -22.08
C SER A 135 -10.15 17.62 -22.30
N ALA A 136 -9.54 18.47 -21.48
CA ALA A 136 -9.62 19.93 -21.61
C ALA A 136 -8.38 20.62 -21.01
N SER A 137 -8.16 21.88 -21.40
CA SER A 137 -7.16 22.74 -20.75
C SER A 137 -7.86 23.87 -20.01
N ALA A 138 -7.42 24.14 -18.78
CA ALA A 138 -7.90 25.29 -18.01
C ALA A 138 -6.74 25.88 -17.19
N ARG A 139 -6.82 27.19 -16.92
CA ARG A 139 -5.80 27.89 -16.15
C ARG A 139 -6.11 27.82 -14.66
N PHE A 140 -5.13 27.39 -13.86
CA PHE A 140 -5.16 27.49 -12.41
C PHE A 140 -4.30 28.68 -11.97
N PRO A 141 -4.82 29.61 -11.14
CA PRO A 141 -4.07 30.81 -10.75
C PRO A 141 -2.90 30.48 -9.80
N ASP A 142 -1.94 31.39 -9.69
CA ASP A 142 -0.93 31.32 -8.64
C ASP A 142 -1.57 31.67 -7.29
N VAL A 143 -2.09 30.65 -6.60
CA VAL A 143 -2.74 30.81 -5.29
C VAL A 143 -1.74 30.96 -4.15
N LEU A 144 -0.52 30.45 -4.30
CA LEU A 144 0.45 30.39 -3.21
C LEU A 144 1.23 31.68 -3.04
N LYS A 145 1.38 32.48 -4.11
CA LYS A 145 2.13 33.75 -4.12
C LYS A 145 3.55 33.59 -3.54
N LEU A 146 4.15 32.42 -3.77
CA LEU A 146 5.46 32.10 -3.24
C LEU A 146 6.56 32.70 -4.14
N PRO A 147 7.66 33.20 -3.57
CA PRO A 147 8.88 33.48 -4.33
C PRO A 147 9.32 32.25 -5.12
N HIS A 148 9.96 32.46 -6.27
CA HIS A 148 10.32 31.39 -7.20
C HIS A 148 11.17 30.31 -6.51
N GLU A 149 12.14 30.71 -5.67
CA GLU A 149 13.05 29.82 -4.97
C GLU A 149 12.31 28.88 -4.01
N ARG A 150 11.28 29.39 -3.32
CA ARG A 150 10.46 28.58 -2.41
C ARG A 150 9.53 27.63 -3.18
N LEU A 151 8.98 28.09 -4.30
CA LEU A 151 8.15 27.26 -5.18
C LEU A 151 8.94 26.11 -5.79
N GLU A 152 10.18 26.36 -6.24
CA GLU A 152 11.05 25.34 -6.81
C GLU A 152 11.35 24.20 -5.83
N LEU A 153 11.50 24.49 -4.53
CA LEU A 153 11.69 23.45 -3.52
C LEU A 153 10.48 22.51 -3.43
N LEU A 154 9.26 23.03 -3.52
CA LEU A 154 8.04 22.20 -3.54
C LEU A 154 7.97 21.36 -4.83
N GLN A 155 8.30 21.97 -5.97
CA GLN A 155 8.33 21.31 -7.27
C GLN A 155 9.35 20.17 -7.32
N LEU A 156 10.54 20.37 -6.73
CA LEU A 156 11.60 19.38 -6.63
C LEU A 156 11.13 18.11 -5.90
N GLY A 157 10.43 18.26 -4.78
CA GLY A 157 9.91 17.11 -4.03
C GLY A 157 8.77 16.38 -4.74
N TRP A 158 7.89 17.10 -5.44
CA TRP A 158 6.90 16.46 -6.32
C TRP A 158 7.62 15.64 -7.40
N ARG A 159 8.65 16.22 -8.04
CA ARG A 159 9.48 15.53 -9.03
C ARG A 159 10.13 14.27 -8.47
N ALA A 160 10.61 14.29 -7.23
CA ALA A 160 11.17 13.12 -6.57
C ALA A 160 10.14 12.00 -6.27
N SER A 161 8.82 12.24 -6.37
CA SER A 161 7.77 11.32 -5.91
C SER A 161 6.73 10.91 -6.97
N ASP A 162 5.51 11.45 -6.94
CA ASP A 162 4.42 11.06 -7.85
C ASP A 162 4.51 11.79 -9.22
N GLU A 163 5.25 12.90 -9.34
CA GLU A 163 5.33 13.66 -10.58
C GLU A 163 6.17 12.92 -11.63
N GLY A 164 5.54 12.65 -12.78
CA GLY A 164 6.15 12.14 -13.98
C GLY A 164 6.64 13.25 -14.91
N GLU A 165 7.06 12.85 -16.10
CA GLU A 165 7.40 13.77 -17.17
C GLU A 165 6.82 13.23 -18.49
N ALA A 166 6.28 14.11 -19.32
CA ALA A 166 5.87 13.83 -20.68
C ALA A 166 6.12 15.07 -21.55
N ASP A 167 6.74 14.89 -22.72
CA ASP A 167 7.08 15.94 -23.66
C ASP A 167 7.91 17.09 -23.05
N GLY A 168 8.80 16.76 -22.10
CA GLY A 168 9.61 17.71 -21.34
C GLY A 168 8.81 18.54 -20.33
N ARG A 169 7.59 18.11 -19.96
CA ARG A 169 6.69 18.83 -19.05
C ARG A 169 6.29 17.97 -17.85
N PRO A 170 6.08 18.58 -16.66
CA PRO A 170 5.67 17.85 -15.47
C PRO A 170 4.23 17.35 -15.60
N VAL A 171 4.01 16.11 -15.15
CA VAL A 171 2.69 15.47 -15.18
C VAL A 171 2.39 14.77 -13.87
N ILE A 172 1.12 14.68 -13.51
CA ILE A 172 0.67 13.85 -12.39
C ILE A 172 -0.45 12.91 -12.85
N HIS A 173 -0.36 11.66 -12.39
CA HIS A 173 -1.42 10.67 -12.53
C HIS A 173 -1.88 10.27 -11.13
N THR A 174 -3.08 10.67 -10.72
CA THR A 174 -3.55 10.41 -9.36
C THR A 174 -5.02 9.99 -9.31
N ALA A 175 -5.36 9.24 -8.25
CA ALA A 175 -6.74 8.96 -7.86
C ALA A 175 -7.18 9.74 -6.62
N GLN A 176 -6.34 10.68 -6.17
CA GLN A 176 -6.56 11.45 -4.97
C GLN A 176 -7.00 12.87 -5.35
N PRO A 177 -8.23 13.30 -5.01
CA PRO A 177 -8.71 14.62 -5.37
C PRO A 177 -7.82 15.75 -4.87
N TRP A 178 -7.39 15.67 -3.61
CA TRP A 178 -6.52 16.68 -3.00
C TRP A 178 -5.16 16.82 -3.69
N GLN A 179 -4.60 15.73 -4.25
CA GLN A 179 -3.31 15.78 -4.94
C GLN A 179 -3.41 16.56 -6.25
N VAL A 180 -4.56 16.56 -6.95
CA VAL A 180 -4.77 17.36 -8.16
C VAL A 180 -4.56 18.84 -7.85
N PHE A 181 -5.20 19.34 -6.79
CA PHE A 181 -5.08 20.74 -6.38
C PHE A 181 -3.72 21.07 -5.76
N ALA A 182 -3.20 20.21 -4.88
CA ALA A 182 -1.92 20.43 -4.22
C ALA A 182 -0.75 20.46 -5.22
N TRP A 183 -0.75 19.57 -6.21
CA TRP A 183 0.26 19.57 -7.26
C TRP A 183 0.08 20.76 -8.22
N THR A 184 -1.16 21.06 -8.62
CA THR A 184 -1.44 22.19 -9.52
C THR A 184 -1.07 23.53 -8.90
N ALA A 185 -1.25 23.71 -7.59
CA ALA A 185 -0.81 24.93 -6.91
C ALA A 185 0.73 25.11 -6.98
N ALA A 186 1.50 24.02 -6.99
CA ALA A 186 2.95 24.07 -7.19
C ALA A 186 3.35 24.20 -8.68
N ARG A 187 2.43 23.92 -9.60
CA ARG A 187 2.60 23.93 -11.06
C ARG A 187 1.50 24.77 -11.74
N TYR A 188 1.23 25.97 -11.21
CA TYR A 188 0.11 26.81 -11.63
C TYR A 188 0.22 27.25 -13.09
N GLY A 189 -0.84 27.82 -13.64
CA GLY A 189 -0.95 28.20 -15.05
C GLY A 189 -1.87 27.27 -15.82
N GLU A 190 -1.66 27.15 -17.13
CA GLU A 190 -2.44 26.29 -18.00
C GLU A 190 -2.16 24.82 -17.69
N VAL A 191 -3.21 24.07 -17.37
CA VAL A 191 -3.16 22.64 -17.07
C VAL A 191 -4.07 21.90 -18.02
N TYR A 192 -3.48 20.98 -18.80
CA TYR A 192 -4.22 20.03 -19.61
C TYR A 192 -4.60 18.82 -18.74
N THR A 193 -5.89 18.50 -18.65
CA THR A 193 -6.42 17.44 -17.80
C THR A 193 -7.32 16.50 -18.60
N TYR A 194 -7.23 15.19 -18.30
CA TYR A 194 -8.19 14.20 -18.78
C TYR A 194 -8.44 13.11 -17.73
N ILE A 195 -9.61 12.48 -17.81
CA ILE A 195 -9.90 11.28 -17.02
C ILE A 195 -9.29 10.09 -17.77
N ALA A 196 -8.24 9.48 -17.21
CA ALA A 196 -7.45 8.48 -17.91
C ALA A 196 -8.09 7.09 -17.86
N SER A 197 -8.59 6.71 -16.69
CA SER A 197 -9.19 5.40 -16.46
C SER A 197 -10.02 5.38 -15.19
N VAL A 198 -10.85 4.34 -15.06
CA VAL A 198 -11.58 4.04 -13.83
C VAL A 198 -11.16 2.66 -13.35
N LYS A 199 -10.61 2.58 -12.13
CA LYS A 199 -10.17 1.32 -11.52
C LYS A 199 -11.31 0.63 -10.79
N LEU A 200 -11.45 -0.67 -10.99
CA LEU A 200 -12.37 -1.53 -10.24
C LEU A 200 -11.67 -2.11 -9.01
N THR A 201 -12.18 -1.75 -7.84
CA THR A 201 -11.68 -2.16 -6.53
C THR A 201 -12.69 -3.05 -5.83
N HIS A 202 -12.33 -3.57 -4.65
CA HIS A 202 -13.28 -4.29 -3.79
C HIS A 202 -14.21 -3.35 -3.00
N GLN A 203 -14.14 -2.03 -3.25
CA GLN A 203 -14.95 -0.98 -2.63
C GLN A 203 -15.68 -0.15 -3.71
N GLY A 204 -15.87 -0.72 -4.91
CA GLY A 204 -16.41 -0.02 -6.08
C GLY A 204 -15.31 0.57 -6.95
N VAL A 205 -15.58 1.71 -7.58
CA VAL A 205 -14.67 2.36 -8.53
C VAL A 205 -13.77 3.41 -7.90
N SER A 206 -12.69 3.75 -8.58
CA SER A 206 -11.80 4.87 -8.25
C SER A 206 -11.31 5.53 -9.54
N ILE A 207 -11.46 6.85 -9.63
CA ILE A 207 -11.17 7.64 -10.84
C ILE A 207 -9.69 7.98 -10.88
N HIS A 208 -9.04 7.78 -12.03
CA HIS A 208 -7.67 8.20 -12.28
C HIS A 208 -7.66 9.43 -13.18
N VAL A 209 -7.19 10.55 -12.64
CA VAL A 209 -7.04 11.82 -13.35
C VAL A 209 -5.59 11.97 -13.79
N TYR A 210 -5.40 12.41 -15.03
CA TYR A 210 -4.12 12.88 -15.54
C TYR A 210 -4.15 14.39 -15.68
N SER A 211 -3.08 15.05 -15.22
CA SER A 211 -2.88 16.48 -15.43
C SER A 211 -1.45 16.76 -15.90
N LYS A 212 -1.30 17.66 -16.88
CA LYS A 212 -0.04 18.13 -17.46
C LYS A 212 0.03 19.64 -17.35
N ALA A 213 1.06 20.16 -16.68
CA ALA A 213 1.23 21.61 -16.53
C ALA A 213 1.97 22.17 -17.75
N ARG A 214 1.31 23.03 -18.52
CA ARG A 214 1.78 23.49 -19.82
C ARG A 214 2.73 24.69 -19.75
N ASN A 215 2.68 25.48 -18.69
CA ASN A 215 3.60 26.61 -18.53
C ASN A 215 4.96 26.22 -17.94
N TRP A 216 5.13 24.98 -17.47
CA TRP A 216 6.35 24.53 -16.80
C TRP A 216 7.14 23.54 -17.66
N ARG A 217 8.46 23.69 -17.66
CA ARG A 217 9.40 22.69 -18.19
C ARG A 217 9.96 21.86 -17.04
N GLN A 218 10.17 20.56 -17.29
CA GLN A 218 10.79 19.70 -16.30
C GLN A 218 12.27 20.02 -16.21
N LYS A 219 12.74 20.41 -15.00
CA LYS A 219 14.14 20.82 -14.77
C LYS A 219 15.03 19.63 -14.37
N TRP A 220 14.48 18.64 -13.67
CA TRP A 220 15.25 17.56 -13.07
C TRP A 220 14.87 16.21 -13.62
N ASN A 221 15.86 15.33 -13.79
CA ASN A 221 15.57 13.91 -13.94
C ASN A 221 15.12 13.30 -12.60
N LYS A 222 14.47 12.13 -12.64
CA LYS A 222 13.85 11.52 -11.44
C LYS A 222 14.87 11.22 -10.34
N ASN A 223 16.01 10.65 -10.70
CA ASN A 223 17.02 10.20 -9.75
C ASN A 223 17.79 11.39 -9.15
N GLU A 224 18.10 12.38 -9.97
CA GLU A 224 18.66 13.66 -9.53
C GLU A 224 17.74 14.35 -8.52
N ALA A 225 16.44 14.44 -8.81
CA ALA A 225 15.50 15.04 -7.87
C ALA A 225 15.48 14.31 -6.52
N ILE A 226 15.53 12.97 -6.51
CA ILE A 226 15.62 12.18 -5.27
C ILE A 226 16.91 12.51 -4.49
N SER A 227 18.06 12.54 -5.18
CA SER A 227 19.34 12.89 -4.55
C SER A 227 19.31 14.32 -3.97
N LEU A 228 18.80 15.29 -4.73
CA LEU A 228 18.69 16.69 -4.29
C LEU A 228 17.79 16.81 -3.05
N VAL A 229 16.67 16.08 -2.98
CA VAL A 229 15.83 16.05 -1.77
C VAL A 229 16.63 15.59 -0.55
N ALA A 230 17.46 14.56 -0.69
CA ALA A 230 18.33 14.10 0.40
C ALA A 230 19.40 15.15 0.77
N ASP A 231 19.95 15.86 -0.20
CA ASP A 231 20.96 16.90 0.00
C ASP A 231 20.39 18.11 0.74
N TYR A 232 19.21 18.59 0.33
CA TYR A 232 18.51 19.67 1.03
C TYR A 232 18.16 19.29 2.46
N LEU A 233 17.71 18.04 2.68
CA LEU A 233 17.43 17.53 4.01
C LEU A 233 18.67 17.57 4.92
N ARG A 234 19.83 17.15 4.40
CA ARG A 234 21.12 17.21 5.14
C ARG A 234 21.52 18.64 5.49
N ARG A 235 21.13 19.62 4.68
CA ARG A 235 21.35 21.06 4.92
C ARG A 235 20.25 21.70 5.80
N GLY A 236 19.26 20.93 6.25
CA GLY A 236 18.18 21.39 7.11
C GLY A 236 16.95 21.95 6.39
N GLU A 237 16.95 22.02 5.06
CA GLU A 237 15.79 22.43 4.26
C GLU A 237 14.86 21.24 4.03
N ARG A 238 13.59 21.39 4.43
CA ARG A 238 12.61 20.29 4.51
C ARG A 238 11.48 20.41 3.50
N SER A 239 11.36 21.53 2.81
CA SER A 239 10.30 21.78 1.83
C SER A 239 10.29 20.74 0.69
N PRO A 240 11.44 20.33 0.10
CA PRO A 240 11.46 19.24 -0.88
C PRO A 240 11.07 17.89 -0.28
N LEU A 241 11.45 17.64 0.97
CA LEU A 241 11.07 16.40 1.65
C LEU A 241 9.55 16.35 1.89
N LEU A 242 8.91 17.49 2.21
CA LEU A 242 7.47 17.57 2.45
C LEU A 242 6.70 17.07 1.22
N THR A 243 6.94 17.64 0.04
CA THR A 243 6.19 17.24 -1.16
C THR A 243 6.57 15.85 -1.65
N ALA A 244 7.83 15.44 -1.51
CA ALA A 244 8.25 14.05 -1.76
C ALA A 244 7.49 13.05 -0.88
N TRP A 245 7.31 13.38 0.40
CA TRP A 245 6.54 12.56 1.33
C TRP A 245 5.03 12.61 1.05
N LEU A 246 4.48 13.76 0.65
CA LEU A 246 3.09 13.88 0.22
C LEU A 246 2.78 12.99 -1.00
N GLY A 247 3.74 12.75 -1.90
CA GLY A 247 3.59 11.79 -3.00
C GLY A 247 3.77 10.32 -2.57
N ASP A 248 4.96 9.96 -2.09
CA ASP A 248 5.36 8.56 -1.89
C ASP A 248 5.52 8.13 -0.42
N GLY A 249 5.28 9.04 0.52
CA GLY A 249 5.34 8.80 1.96
C GLY A 249 4.40 7.71 2.44
N LYS A 250 4.89 6.91 3.39
CA LYS A 250 4.13 5.84 4.05
C LYS A 250 3.49 6.33 5.33
N ILE A 251 2.17 6.20 5.39
CA ILE A 251 1.40 6.42 6.61
C ILE A 251 1.40 5.14 7.45
N ARG A 252 1.79 5.25 8.72
CA ARG A 252 1.77 4.16 9.71
C ARG A 252 0.87 4.55 10.88
N TRP A 253 -0.45 4.58 10.67
CA TRP A 253 -1.45 4.99 11.67
C TRP A 253 -1.23 4.36 13.05
N LYS A 254 -0.98 3.05 13.10
CA LYS A 254 -0.72 2.37 14.38
C LYS A 254 0.51 2.90 15.09
N ASN A 255 1.58 3.19 14.36
CA ASN A 255 2.82 3.70 14.95
C ASN A 255 2.59 5.08 15.53
N ILE A 256 1.99 5.99 14.76
CA ILE A 256 1.82 7.38 15.21
C ILE A 256 0.90 7.47 16.43
N LEU A 257 -0.18 6.67 16.49
CA LEU A 257 -1.08 6.64 17.64
C LEU A 257 -0.41 6.13 18.93
N HIS A 258 0.70 5.39 18.81
CA HIS A 258 1.50 4.89 19.93
C HIS A 258 2.84 5.64 20.07
N SER A 259 2.90 6.88 19.57
CA SER A 259 4.09 7.76 19.67
C SER A 259 5.36 7.16 19.05
N LYS A 260 5.21 6.28 18.05
CA LYS A 260 6.32 5.74 17.26
C LYS A 260 6.45 6.55 15.97
N TYR A 261 7.35 7.53 15.98
CA TYR A 261 7.52 8.50 14.91
C TYR A 261 8.54 8.01 13.88
N MET A 262 8.06 7.61 12.71
CA MET A 262 8.89 7.17 11.58
C MET A 262 8.39 7.83 10.30
N LEU A 263 9.28 8.58 9.65
CA LEU A 263 9.04 9.20 8.36
C LEU A 263 9.72 8.36 7.28
N SER A 264 8.93 7.59 6.52
CA SER A 264 9.45 6.76 5.44
C SER A 264 8.77 7.02 4.11
N ILE A 265 9.52 6.81 3.03
CA ILE A 265 9.12 7.07 1.64
C ILE A 265 9.37 5.81 0.81
N ALA A 266 8.42 5.47 -0.07
CA ALA A 266 8.65 4.44 -1.07
C ALA A 266 9.64 4.95 -2.13
N ALA A 267 10.69 4.18 -2.39
CA ALA A 267 11.68 4.53 -3.40
C ALA A 267 12.21 3.26 -4.05
N LYS A 268 12.53 3.30 -5.35
CA LYS A 268 13.18 2.16 -6.04
C LYS A 268 14.60 1.94 -5.54
N GLU A 269 15.30 3.02 -5.24
CA GLU A 269 16.67 3.05 -4.74
C GLU A 269 16.68 3.74 -3.36
N PRO A 270 16.19 3.07 -2.30
CA PRO A 270 15.95 3.71 -1.01
C PRO A 270 17.20 4.31 -0.37
N TRP A 271 18.38 3.74 -0.65
CA TRP A 271 19.67 4.23 -0.13
C TRP A 271 20.04 5.64 -0.62
N ARG A 272 19.43 6.15 -1.70
CA ARG A 272 19.64 7.55 -2.14
C ARG A 272 18.97 8.57 -1.24
N LEU A 273 17.91 8.16 -0.55
CA LEU A 273 17.03 9.06 0.19
C LEU A 273 17.22 8.96 1.70
N GLY A 274 17.62 7.78 2.20
CA GLY A 274 17.86 7.54 3.61
C GLY A 274 18.21 6.09 3.91
N ASN A 275 18.02 5.69 5.16
CA ASN A 275 18.34 4.33 5.60
C ASN A 275 17.36 3.33 4.98
N SER A 276 17.88 2.30 4.32
CA SER A 276 17.05 1.27 3.71
C SER A 276 16.34 0.43 4.78
N MET A 277 15.01 0.44 4.79
CA MET A 277 14.17 -0.46 5.63
C MET A 277 13.71 -1.71 4.88
N GLY A 278 14.10 -1.85 3.62
CA GLY A 278 13.74 -2.95 2.74
C GLY A 278 13.99 -2.60 1.29
N ALA A 279 13.68 -3.52 0.37
CA ALA A 279 14.01 -3.37 -1.05
C ALA A 279 13.47 -2.08 -1.72
N TYR A 280 12.38 -1.49 -1.18
CA TYR A 280 11.70 -0.35 -1.80
C TYR A 280 11.24 0.72 -0.81
N GLU A 281 11.88 0.84 0.35
CA GLU A 281 11.47 1.79 1.39
C GLU A 281 12.67 2.41 2.09
N ALA A 282 12.71 3.74 2.11
CA ALA A 282 13.71 4.53 2.81
C ALA A 282 13.11 5.11 4.10
N LEU A 283 13.79 4.93 5.22
CA LEU A 283 13.58 5.69 6.44
C LEU A 283 14.38 6.99 6.33
N VAL A 284 13.67 8.10 6.29
CA VAL A 284 14.26 9.42 6.02
C VAL A 284 14.49 10.20 7.32
N ALA A 285 13.59 10.04 8.29
CA ALA A 285 13.76 10.62 9.62
C ALA A 285 12.95 9.86 10.68
N THR A 286 13.34 10.03 11.95
CA THR A 286 12.66 9.48 13.12
C THR A 286 12.45 10.56 14.18
N GLY A 287 11.53 10.30 15.11
CA GLY A 287 11.25 11.21 16.22
C GLY A 287 10.19 12.26 15.89
N LYS A 288 9.52 12.76 16.93
CA LYS A 288 8.44 13.76 16.83
C LYS A 288 8.93 15.04 16.14
N GLU A 289 10.15 15.45 16.48
CA GLU A 289 10.81 16.65 15.96
C GLU A 289 10.91 16.67 14.43
N ALA A 290 11.11 15.52 13.80
CA ALA A 290 11.13 15.43 12.34
C ALA A 290 9.81 15.86 11.71
N PHE A 291 8.68 15.53 12.34
CA PHE A 291 7.35 15.93 11.88
C PHE A 291 7.05 17.40 12.18
N VAL A 292 7.51 17.93 13.33
CA VAL A 292 7.38 19.35 13.69
C VAL A 292 8.05 20.20 12.63
N LYS A 293 9.34 19.94 12.35
CA LYS A 293 10.09 20.70 11.35
C LYS A 293 9.54 20.53 9.93
N LEU A 294 8.93 19.38 9.61
CA LEU A 294 8.25 19.17 8.32
C LEU A 294 6.97 19.99 8.21
N ARG A 295 6.22 20.13 9.32
CA ARG A 295 5.01 20.96 9.41
C ARG A 295 5.36 22.44 9.29
N GLU A 296 6.41 22.90 9.97
CA GLU A 296 6.90 24.28 9.91
C GLU A 296 7.33 24.66 8.49
N ALA A 297 8.05 23.77 7.80
CA ALA A 297 8.50 23.99 6.43
C ALA A 297 7.35 24.15 5.41
N ALA A 298 6.14 23.68 5.74
CA ALA A 298 5.00 23.77 4.83
C ALA A 298 4.53 25.22 4.60
N GLY A 299 4.65 26.11 5.60
CA GLY A 299 4.19 27.50 5.51
C GLY A 299 2.77 27.63 4.91
N VAL A 300 2.61 28.52 3.94
CA VAL A 300 1.33 28.73 3.22
C VAL A 300 0.82 27.48 2.48
N TYR A 301 1.72 26.60 2.05
CA TYR A 301 1.33 25.32 1.43
C TYR A 301 0.62 24.40 2.43
N GLY A 302 0.99 24.47 3.72
CA GLY A 302 0.30 23.78 4.80
C GLY A 302 -1.17 24.24 4.95
N VAL A 303 -1.43 25.54 4.79
CA VAL A 303 -2.79 26.11 4.80
C VAL A 303 -3.62 25.53 3.65
N LEU A 304 -3.05 25.47 2.44
CA LEU A 304 -3.69 24.82 1.29
C LEU A 304 -4.02 23.35 1.60
N LEU A 305 -3.06 22.58 2.13
CA LEU A 305 -3.25 21.16 2.45
C LEU A 305 -4.33 20.92 3.51
N ASP A 306 -4.47 21.86 4.46
CA ASP A 306 -5.54 21.84 5.47
C ASP A 306 -6.93 22.04 4.86
N LEU A 307 -7.06 23.00 3.95
CA LEU A 307 -8.32 23.23 3.22
C LEU A 307 -8.68 22.03 2.35
N LEU A 308 -7.68 21.43 1.70
CA LEU A 308 -7.87 20.26 0.84
C LEU A 308 -8.18 18.96 1.60
N LYS A 309 -8.15 18.97 2.95
CA LYS A 309 -8.33 17.77 3.79
C LYS A 309 -7.39 16.63 3.38
N ALA A 310 -6.14 16.96 3.04
CA ALA A 310 -5.18 15.98 2.57
C ALA A 310 -4.85 14.96 3.69
N HIS A 311 -5.19 13.68 3.49
CA HIS A 311 -4.98 12.64 4.52
C HIS A 311 -3.54 12.52 5.02
N LYS A 312 -2.56 12.75 4.14
CA LYS A 312 -1.14 12.75 4.49
C LYS A 312 -0.76 13.96 5.33
N TRP A 313 -1.31 15.13 5.03
CA TRP A 313 -1.13 16.31 5.86
C TRP A 313 -1.76 16.10 7.24
N PHE A 314 -2.96 15.52 7.31
CA PHE A 314 -3.59 15.16 8.56
C PHE A 314 -2.72 14.20 9.40
N TYR A 315 -2.06 13.22 8.77
CA TYR A 315 -1.09 12.37 9.45
C TYR A 315 0.10 13.13 10.05
N ILE A 316 0.64 14.14 9.34
CA ILE A 316 1.70 15.01 9.89
C ILE A 316 1.18 15.81 11.08
N LYS A 317 -0.01 16.40 10.99
CA LYS A 317 -0.61 17.14 12.11
C LYS A 317 -0.79 16.26 13.34
N LEU A 318 -1.30 15.04 13.14
CA LEU A 318 -1.46 14.03 14.19
C LEU A 318 -0.14 13.68 14.89
N ALA A 319 0.98 13.72 14.16
CA ALA A 319 2.30 13.49 14.73
C ALA A 319 2.76 14.64 15.65
N THR A 320 2.34 15.87 15.35
CA THR A 320 2.79 17.08 16.03
C THR A 320 1.87 17.55 17.15
N ASP A 321 0.59 17.16 17.12
CA ASP A 321 -0.44 17.62 18.05
C ASP A 321 -0.96 16.46 18.91
N ASP A 322 -0.61 16.47 20.19
CA ASP A 322 -0.98 15.39 21.11
C ASP A 322 -2.48 15.38 21.43
N THR A 323 -3.16 16.54 21.39
CA THR A 323 -4.61 16.61 21.65
C THR A 323 -5.39 15.94 20.52
N ILE A 324 -5.06 16.29 19.27
CA ILE A 324 -5.65 15.68 18.07
C ILE A 324 -5.33 14.17 18.03
N ARG A 325 -4.10 13.79 18.42
CA ARG A 325 -3.66 12.39 18.45
C ARG A 325 -4.45 11.54 19.44
N VAL A 326 -4.66 12.05 20.65
CA VAL A 326 -5.42 11.34 21.70
C VAL A 326 -6.89 11.23 21.32
N ASP A 327 -7.53 12.31 20.86
CA ASP A 327 -8.92 12.28 20.39
C ASP A 327 -9.11 11.28 19.23
N HIS A 328 -8.23 11.32 18.23
CA HIS A 328 -8.29 10.38 17.12
C HIS A 328 -8.03 8.93 17.56
N LYS A 329 -7.14 8.71 18.55
CA LYS A 329 -6.91 7.38 19.12
C LYS A 329 -8.17 6.84 19.79
N LEU A 330 -8.82 7.64 20.62
CA LEU A 330 -10.08 7.29 21.29
C LEU A 330 -11.18 6.95 20.28
N LYS A 331 -11.33 7.75 19.22
CA LYS A 331 -12.28 7.48 18.13
C LYS A 331 -11.96 6.19 17.37
N ALA A 332 -10.67 5.87 17.19
CA ALA A 332 -10.24 4.63 16.54
C ALA A 332 -10.46 3.38 17.41
N GLU A 333 -10.22 3.49 18.72
CA GLU A 333 -10.42 2.40 19.68
C GLU A 333 -11.91 2.10 19.92
N ASN A 334 -12.76 3.13 19.91
CA ASN A 334 -14.22 3.00 20.04
C ASN A 334 -14.91 2.51 18.76
N GLY A 335 -14.17 2.01 17.76
CA GLY A 335 -14.73 1.50 16.50
C GLY A 335 -15.29 2.56 15.54
N LYS A 336 -15.36 3.83 15.95
CA LYS A 336 -15.84 4.96 15.12
C LYS A 336 -14.91 5.23 13.93
N ILE A 337 -13.64 4.84 14.01
CA ILE A 337 -12.66 4.94 12.91
C ILE A 337 -11.99 3.58 12.66
N HIS A 338 -12.41 2.87 11.60
CA HIS A 338 -11.61 1.80 11.02
C HIS A 338 -10.24 2.31 10.51
N THR A 339 -9.18 2.04 11.27
CA THR A 339 -7.78 2.26 10.89
C THR A 339 -7.17 1.00 10.27
N LYS A 340 -7.85 0.41 9.27
CA LYS A 340 -7.23 -0.70 8.51
C LYS A 340 -6.10 -0.14 7.65
N PRO A 341 -4.93 -0.83 7.58
CA PRO A 341 -3.85 -0.44 6.67
C PRO A 341 -4.36 -0.38 5.23
N THR A 342 -3.77 0.49 4.42
CA THR A 342 -3.89 0.43 2.96
C THR A 342 -3.27 -0.89 2.48
N ASP A 343 -4.12 -1.90 2.27
CA ASP A 343 -3.71 -3.18 1.73
C ASP A 343 -3.05 -3.01 0.36
N ARG A 344 -1.72 -3.22 0.30
CA ARG A 344 -1.06 -3.61 -0.95
C ARG A 344 -1.54 -5.01 -1.30
N PRO A 345 -1.83 -5.31 -2.58
CA PRO A 345 -2.10 -6.68 -2.99
C PRO A 345 -0.84 -7.52 -2.70
N SER A 346 -0.98 -8.66 -2.04
CA SER A 346 0.10 -9.63 -1.93
C SER A 346 0.54 -10.09 -3.33
N ARG A 347 1.85 -10.28 -3.52
CA ARG A 347 2.39 -11.03 -4.65
C ARG A 347 2.06 -12.51 -4.37
N THR A 348 1.02 -13.03 -5.00
CA THR A 348 0.92 -14.45 -5.31
C THR A 348 0.80 -14.58 -6.81
N SER A 349 1.93 -14.88 -7.43
CA SER A 349 2.01 -15.40 -8.78
C SER A 349 1.41 -16.81 -8.79
N THR A 350 0.24 -16.95 -9.38
CA THR A 350 -0.28 -18.26 -9.81
C THR A 350 -0.61 -18.13 -11.29
N LYS A 351 0.28 -18.64 -12.14
CA LYS A 351 -0.03 -18.91 -13.55
C LYS A 351 -1.01 -20.10 -13.58
N PRO A 352 -2.08 -20.08 -14.38
CA PRO A 352 -2.89 -21.27 -14.64
C PRO A 352 -2.25 -22.11 -15.75
N HIS A 353 -2.13 -23.42 -15.52
CA HIS A 353 -1.75 -24.40 -16.52
C HIS A 353 -2.97 -24.77 -17.36
N LYS A 354 -2.83 -24.79 -18.69
CA LYS A 354 -3.79 -25.38 -19.64
C LYS A 354 -3.65 -26.92 -19.61
N THR A 355 -4.78 -27.62 -19.57
CA THR A 355 -5.04 -29.03 -19.93
C THR A 355 -5.07 -29.15 -21.47
N THR A 356 -4.74 -30.22 -22.22
CA THR A 356 -4.43 -31.68 -22.07
C THR A 356 -3.77 -32.13 -23.40
N PRO A 357 -3.15 -33.33 -23.60
CA PRO A 357 -3.86 -34.62 -23.67
C PRO A 357 -3.13 -35.86 -23.07
N HIS A 358 -3.92 -36.93 -22.93
CA HIS A 358 -3.66 -38.26 -22.40
C HIS A 358 -2.36 -38.96 -22.85
N GLN A 359 -1.70 -39.67 -21.92
CA GLN A 359 -1.51 -41.13 -22.01
C GLN A 359 -0.96 -41.73 -20.69
N GLN A 360 -1.79 -42.61 -20.10
CA GLN A 360 -1.50 -43.78 -19.28
C GLN A 360 -0.18 -43.86 -18.49
N ARG A 361 -0.28 -43.89 -17.15
CA ARG A 361 -0.02 -45.07 -16.30
C ARG A 361 -0.05 -44.73 -14.80
N SER A 362 -0.90 -45.47 -14.07
CA SER A 362 -0.68 -46.02 -12.73
C SER A 362 -0.44 -45.10 -11.52
N ALA A 363 -1.52 -44.93 -10.75
CA ALA A 363 -1.64 -44.72 -9.30
C ALA A 363 -0.39 -44.47 -8.43
N SER A 364 -0.35 -43.30 -7.77
CA SER A 364 0.21 -43.15 -6.41
C SER A 364 -0.48 -41.99 -5.65
N LYS A 365 -0.85 -42.24 -4.39
CA LYS A 365 -1.58 -41.39 -3.41
C LYS A 365 -1.26 -39.88 -3.42
N PRO A 366 -2.24 -39.00 -3.08
CA PRO A 366 -1.98 -37.57 -2.86
C PRO A 366 -1.23 -37.34 -1.53
N ARG A 367 -0.08 -36.68 -1.61
CA ARG A 367 0.74 -36.23 -0.46
C ARG A 367 0.02 -35.15 0.35
N SER A 368 0.03 -35.29 1.67
CA SER A 368 -0.60 -34.39 2.63
C SER A 368 0.26 -33.15 2.93
N ARG A 369 -0.33 -32.14 3.58
CA ARG A 369 0.26 -30.82 3.92
C ARG A 369 1.52 -30.88 4.82
N ALA A 370 1.95 -32.08 5.21
CA ALA A 370 3.15 -32.38 6.00
C ALA A 370 4.46 -32.30 5.19
N ASP A 371 4.40 -32.32 3.85
CA ASP A 371 5.60 -32.39 2.98
C ASP A 371 6.25 -31.03 2.66
N LYS A 372 6.05 -30.00 3.49
CA LYS A 372 6.75 -28.71 3.32
C LYS A 372 8.08 -28.70 4.10
N PRO A 373 9.22 -28.37 3.46
CA PRO A 373 10.50 -28.26 4.15
C PRO A 373 10.43 -27.31 5.35
N GLY A 374 10.85 -27.77 6.53
CA GLY A 374 10.84 -26.97 7.77
C GLY A 374 9.50 -26.94 8.52
N ALA A 375 8.61 -27.89 8.29
CA ALA A 375 7.43 -28.13 9.13
C ALA A 375 7.67 -29.33 10.08
N VAL A 376 7.16 -29.23 11.31
CA VAL A 376 7.18 -30.28 12.32
C VAL A 376 5.79 -30.39 12.95
N ALA A 377 5.32 -31.61 13.20
CA ALA A 377 4.08 -31.84 13.93
C ALA A 377 4.40 -32.01 15.42
N VAL A 378 3.79 -31.20 16.29
CA VAL A 378 3.99 -31.24 17.75
C VAL A 378 2.62 -31.16 18.42
N ALA A 379 2.26 -32.14 19.26
CA ALA A 379 0.97 -32.22 19.94
C ALA A 379 -0.25 -32.03 18.98
N GLY A 380 -0.17 -32.59 17.77
CA GLY A 380 -1.20 -32.45 16.72
C GLY A 380 -1.26 -31.08 16.04
N LEU A 381 -0.33 -30.16 16.34
CA LEU A 381 -0.18 -28.86 15.69
C LEU A 381 0.95 -28.90 14.66
N ILE A 382 0.71 -28.39 13.47
CA ILE A 382 1.77 -28.15 12.48
C ILE A 382 2.47 -26.84 12.84
N MET A 383 3.76 -26.94 13.17
CA MET A 383 4.64 -25.83 13.53
C MET A 383 5.76 -25.68 12.49
N HIS A 384 6.28 -24.46 12.34
CA HIS A 384 7.35 -24.15 11.38
C HIS A 384 8.65 -23.79 12.10
N LEU A 385 9.75 -24.37 11.64
CA LEU A 385 11.09 -24.16 12.17
C LEU A 385 11.66 -22.81 11.75
N ASN A 386 12.19 -22.04 12.70
CA ASN A 386 12.75 -20.71 12.51
C ASN A 386 14.08 -20.54 13.25
N LEU A 387 15.10 -20.04 12.57
CA LEU A 387 16.37 -19.63 13.17
C LEU A 387 16.29 -18.20 13.70
N VAL A 388 16.69 -18.00 14.96
CA VAL A 388 16.73 -16.69 15.62
C VAL A 388 18.16 -16.35 15.99
N SER A 389 18.57 -15.12 15.66
CA SER A 389 19.90 -14.62 15.97
C SER A 389 20.03 -14.16 17.42
N GLY A 390 21.02 -14.68 18.14
CA GLY A 390 21.41 -14.31 19.50
C GLY A 390 22.86 -14.71 19.79
N ARG A 391 23.35 -14.56 21.03
CA ARG A 391 24.77 -14.83 21.42
C ARG A 391 25.25 -16.27 21.12
N GLY A 392 24.35 -17.20 20.81
CA GLY A 392 24.66 -18.52 20.28
C GLY A 392 23.77 -18.99 19.13
N GLY A 393 22.78 -18.21 18.70
CA GLY A 393 21.74 -18.68 17.77
C GLY A 393 20.77 -19.70 18.38
N SER A 394 19.49 -19.60 18.02
CA SER A 394 18.41 -20.44 18.57
C SER A 394 17.50 -20.99 17.46
N LEU A 395 16.85 -22.12 17.72
CA LEU A 395 15.87 -22.75 16.84
C LEU A 395 14.51 -22.77 17.54
N LEU A 396 13.47 -22.25 16.89
CA LEU A 396 12.11 -22.22 17.41
C LEU A 396 11.17 -22.99 16.47
N ALA A 397 10.17 -23.67 17.03
CA ALA A 397 9.03 -24.17 16.26
C ALA A 397 7.82 -23.26 16.54
N GLY A 398 7.26 -22.64 15.51
CA GLY A 398 6.18 -21.65 15.63
C GLY A 398 4.91 -22.02 14.86
N HIS A 399 3.76 -21.87 15.51
CA HIS A 399 2.42 -21.94 14.92
C HIS A 399 1.82 -20.53 14.82
N TYR A 400 1.12 -20.22 13.72
CA TYR A 400 0.60 -18.87 13.45
C TYR A 400 -0.91 -18.88 13.27
N THR A 401 -1.60 -18.02 14.01
CA THR A 401 -3.05 -17.79 13.87
C THR A 401 -3.38 -16.30 13.92
N ARG A 402 -4.48 -15.86 13.32
CA ARG A 402 -4.96 -14.47 13.43
C ARG A 402 -5.93 -14.28 14.60
N ASP A 403 -6.40 -15.39 15.14
CA ASP A 403 -7.47 -15.46 16.13
C ASP A 403 -6.86 -15.67 17.52
N PRO A 404 -7.10 -14.75 18.48
CA PRO A 404 -6.54 -14.84 19.83
C PRO A 404 -7.05 -16.07 20.60
N GLU A 405 -8.30 -16.48 20.41
CA GLU A 405 -8.85 -17.65 21.09
C GLU A 405 -8.18 -18.92 20.59
N LYS A 406 -7.98 -19.03 19.27
CA LYS A 406 -7.20 -20.13 18.69
C LYS A 406 -5.73 -20.11 19.13
N ALA A 407 -5.18 -18.95 19.45
CA ALA A 407 -3.82 -18.84 19.96
C ALA A 407 -3.71 -19.41 21.38
N HIS A 408 -4.66 -19.07 22.25
CA HIS A 408 -4.75 -19.63 23.59
C HIS A 408 -5.03 -21.14 23.53
N ALA A 409 -5.98 -21.59 22.72
CA ALA A 409 -6.26 -23.02 22.54
C ALA A 409 -5.04 -23.82 22.02
N ALA A 410 -4.26 -23.25 21.10
CA ALA A 410 -3.02 -23.88 20.63
C ALA A 410 -1.95 -23.93 21.74
N ALA A 411 -1.83 -22.87 22.54
CA ALA A 411 -0.91 -22.86 23.68
C ALA A 411 -1.34 -23.87 24.76
N ASP A 412 -2.62 -23.99 25.05
CA ASP A 412 -3.12 -24.92 26.06
C ASP A 412 -2.93 -26.38 25.62
N LYS A 413 -3.06 -26.68 24.32
CA LYS A 413 -2.66 -27.98 23.76
C LYS A 413 -1.19 -28.30 23.95
N LEU A 414 -0.30 -27.31 23.76
CA LEU A 414 1.14 -27.50 23.97
C LEU A 414 1.48 -27.66 25.46
N LYS A 415 0.82 -26.92 26.35
CA LYS A 415 0.97 -27.09 27.81
C LYS A 415 0.48 -28.46 28.29
N ALA A 416 -0.61 -28.97 27.72
CA ALA A 416 -1.12 -30.30 28.03
C ALA A 416 -0.16 -31.42 27.58
N ALA A 417 0.75 -31.13 26.65
CA ALA A 417 1.87 -31.99 26.27
C ALA A 417 3.16 -31.67 27.06
N GLU A 418 3.03 -31.00 28.22
CA GLU A 418 4.13 -30.61 29.11
C GLU A 418 5.20 -29.67 28.50
N LEU A 419 4.85 -28.99 27.39
CA LEU A 419 5.72 -28.01 26.74
C LEU A 419 5.49 -26.59 27.28
N ARG A 420 6.45 -25.68 27.04
CA ARG A 420 6.41 -24.29 27.50
C ARG A 420 6.22 -23.31 26.32
N PRO A 421 4.98 -23.17 25.80
CA PRO A 421 4.72 -22.29 24.67
C PRO A 421 4.74 -20.81 25.09
N ASN A 422 5.26 -19.98 24.19
CA ASN A 422 5.20 -18.53 24.29
C ASN A 422 4.24 -17.98 23.23
N ILE A 423 3.38 -17.03 23.60
CA ILE A 423 2.48 -16.35 22.66
C ILE A 423 3.00 -14.93 22.43
N VAL A 424 3.37 -14.61 21.19
CA VAL A 424 3.83 -13.28 20.79
C VAL A 424 2.99 -12.75 19.65
N LYS A 425 2.59 -11.48 19.75
CA LYS A 425 1.84 -10.80 18.69
C LYS A 425 2.79 -10.30 17.60
N ILE A 426 2.70 -10.88 16.40
CA ILE A 426 3.51 -10.53 15.22
C ILE A 426 2.59 -9.98 14.13
N GLY A 427 2.46 -8.64 14.10
CA GLY A 427 1.61 -7.96 13.13
C GLY A 427 0.12 -8.37 13.29
N PRO A 428 -0.53 -8.94 12.26
CA PRO A 428 -1.92 -9.41 12.35
C PRO A 428 -2.04 -10.87 12.87
N TYR A 429 -0.94 -11.50 13.28
CA TYR A 429 -0.93 -12.87 13.79
C TYR A 429 -0.47 -12.94 15.25
N TYR A 430 -0.88 -13.98 15.93
CA TYR A 430 -0.24 -14.52 17.13
C TYR A 430 0.65 -15.68 16.69
N MET A 431 1.92 -15.63 17.10
CA MET A 431 2.86 -16.73 16.99
C MET A 431 2.92 -17.44 18.33
N ILE A 432 2.58 -18.72 18.33
CA ILE A 432 2.68 -19.62 19.46
C ILE A 432 3.90 -20.47 19.19
N TYR A 433 4.95 -20.36 20.01
CA TYR A 433 6.19 -21.07 19.75
C TYR A 433 6.74 -21.77 20.97
N ILE A 434 7.42 -22.89 20.73
CA ILE A 434 8.26 -23.56 21.72
C ILE A 434 9.72 -23.23 21.44
N ALA A 435 10.49 -23.08 22.52
CA ALA A 435 11.90 -22.70 22.45
C ALA A 435 12.79 -23.90 22.10
N THR A 436 14.08 -23.62 21.82
CA THR A 436 15.07 -24.64 21.45
C THR A 436 15.09 -25.82 22.44
N THR A 437 15.04 -25.56 23.74
CA THR A 437 15.12 -26.60 24.78
C THR A 437 14.00 -27.63 24.65
N ASP A 438 12.75 -27.17 24.57
CA ASP A 438 11.59 -28.07 24.44
C ASP A 438 11.60 -28.80 23.08
N LEU A 439 12.02 -28.11 22.02
CA LEU A 439 12.13 -28.70 20.69
C LEU A 439 13.23 -29.79 20.62
N LEU A 440 14.33 -29.61 21.34
CA LEU A 440 15.41 -30.61 21.43
C LEU A 440 14.99 -31.80 22.27
N GLY A 441 14.30 -31.58 23.41
CA GLY A 441 13.74 -32.69 24.20
C GLY A 441 12.78 -33.54 23.36
N LEU A 442 11.90 -32.90 22.59
CA LEU A 442 11.05 -33.63 21.62
C LEU A 442 11.86 -34.37 20.55
N ALA A 443 12.98 -33.80 20.08
CA ALA A 443 13.82 -34.46 19.08
C ALA A 443 14.65 -35.62 19.66
N GLU A 444 14.85 -35.70 20.97
CA GLU A 444 15.50 -36.84 21.62
C GLU A 444 14.55 -38.04 21.69
N GLU A 445 13.26 -37.79 21.89
CA GLU A 445 12.23 -38.83 22.08
C GLU A 445 11.48 -39.19 20.79
N ASP A 446 11.27 -38.24 19.86
CA ASP A 446 10.51 -38.42 18.63
C ASP A 446 11.42 -38.37 17.38
N ASP A 447 11.56 -39.55 16.77
CA ASP A 447 12.29 -39.79 15.53
C ASP A 447 11.88 -38.90 14.35
N ALA A 448 10.59 -38.62 14.21
CA ALA A 448 10.07 -37.79 13.13
C ALA A 448 10.43 -36.32 13.37
N VAL A 449 10.32 -35.84 14.61
CA VAL A 449 10.78 -34.50 15.01
C VAL A 449 12.28 -34.36 14.78
N ARG A 450 13.07 -35.34 15.22
CA ARG A 450 14.52 -35.39 15.04
C ARG A 450 14.94 -35.25 13.58
N ARG A 451 14.36 -36.08 12.70
CA ARG A 451 14.64 -36.05 11.26
C ARG A 451 14.25 -34.71 10.63
N ALA A 452 13.08 -34.16 11.00
CA ALA A 452 12.62 -32.87 10.47
C ALA A 452 13.55 -31.71 10.87
N VAL A 453 14.01 -31.69 12.12
CA VAL A 453 14.96 -30.69 12.64
C VAL A 453 16.32 -30.84 11.98
N ALA A 454 16.86 -32.06 11.92
CA ALA A 454 18.15 -32.35 11.28
C ALA A 454 18.17 -31.94 9.80
N GLN A 455 17.11 -32.29 9.05
CA GLN A 455 16.99 -31.93 7.64
C GLN A 455 16.90 -30.41 7.44
N TYR A 456 16.14 -29.71 8.28
CA TYR A 456 16.03 -28.26 8.22
C TYR A 456 17.36 -27.57 8.50
N LEU A 457 18.09 -27.98 9.55
CA LEU A 457 19.38 -27.40 9.90
C LEU A 457 20.42 -27.67 8.81
N THR A 458 20.47 -28.89 8.27
CA THR A 458 21.39 -29.25 7.18
C THR A 458 21.10 -28.43 5.92
N GLU A 459 19.83 -28.22 5.57
CA GLU A 459 19.45 -27.37 4.43
C GLU A 459 19.84 -25.91 4.67
N LYS A 460 19.66 -25.38 5.88
CA LYS A 460 20.03 -24.00 6.24
C LYS A 460 21.54 -23.79 6.30
N ALA A 461 22.31 -24.79 6.73
CA ALA A 461 23.77 -24.77 6.69
C ALA A 461 24.29 -24.74 5.24
N LYS A 462 23.68 -25.51 4.34
CA LYS A 462 24.10 -25.59 2.92
C LYS A 462 23.65 -24.38 2.09
N ASN A 463 22.39 -23.99 2.21
CA ASN A 463 21.72 -23.07 1.27
C ASN A 463 21.21 -21.78 1.92
N GLY A 464 21.33 -21.61 3.24
CA GLY A 464 20.85 -20.42 3.95
C GLY A 464 21.64 -19.15 3.62
N THR A 465 21.14 -18.00 4.11
CA THR A 465 21.91 -16.74 4.12
C THR A 465 23.16 -16.89 5.00
N PRO A 466 24.21 -16.04 4.86
CA PRO A 466 25.43 -16.16 5.67
C PRO A 466 25.16 -16.31 7.17
N ARG A 467 24.20 -15.52 7.69
CA ARG A 467 23.77 -15.58 9.10
C ARG A 467 23.01 -16.86 9.45
N GLN A 468 22.21 -17.41 8.54
CA GLN A 468 21.50 -18.67 8.76
C GLN A 468 22.47 -19.87 8.74
N ARG A 469 23.49 -19.85 7.88
CA ARG A 469 24.52 -20.89 7.83
C ARG A 469 25.27 -20.95 9.14
N GLU A 470 25.77 -19.80 9.61
CA GLU A 470 26.49 -19.68 10.87
C GLU A 470 25.66 -20.20 12.06
N ILE A 471 24.37 -19.84 12.14
CA ILE A 471 23.49 -20.30 13.22
C ILE A 471 23.23 -21.80 13.12
N ALA A 472 22.94 -22.32 11.92
CA ALA A 472 22.64 -23.73 11.72
C ALA A 472 23.85 -24.62 12.05
N GLU A 473 25.04 -24.24 11.60
CA GLU A 473 26.30 -24.94 11.90
C GLU A 473 26.58 -24.95 13.41
N LYS A 474 26.42 -23.81 14.08
CA LYS A 474 26.58 -23.72 15.54
C LYS A 474 25.63 -24.63 16.30
N ILE A 475 24.38 -24.79 15.84
CA ILE A 475 23.40 -25.67 16.47
C ILE A 475 23.77 -27.15 16.23
N LEU A 476 24.15 -27.51 15.00
CA LEU A 476 24.59 -28.87 14.67
C LEU A 476 25.85 -29.28 15.43
N GLN A 477 26.79 -28.36 15.67
CA GLN A 477 27.99 -28.60 16.48
C GLN A 477 27.67 -28.84 17.96
N ARG A 478 26.69 -28.14 18.52
CA ARG A 478 26.30 -28.29 19.93
C ARG A 478 25.46 -29.54 20.20
N HIS A 479 24.75 -30.03 19.18
CA HIS A 479 23.82 -31.16 19.32
C HIS A 479 24.15 -32.23 18.27
N PRO A 480 25.21 -33.04 18.48
CA PRO A 480 25.67 -34.03 17.51
C PRO A 480 24.61 -35.08 17.11
N PHE A 481 23.63 -35.37 17.98
CA PHE A 481 22.54 -36.31 17.68
C PHE A 481 21.60 -35.84 16.56
N LEU A 482 21.67 -34.57 16.15
CA LEU A 482 20.98 -34.02 14.98
C LEU A 482 21.78 -34.16 13.68
N ASN A 483 23.01 -34.66 13.74
CA ASN A 483 23.87 -34.82 12.58
C ASN A 483 23.69 -36.23 11.98
N PRO A 484 23.16 -36.38 10.76
CA PRO A 484 22.91 -37.70 10.16
C PRO A 484 24.18 -38.46 9.71
N GLY A 485 25.37 -38.00 10.12
CA GLY A 485 26.68 -38.49 9.65
C GLY A 485 27.61 -39.13 10.69
N LEU A 486 27.16 -39.39 11.92
CA LEU A 486 27.91 -40.25 12.86
C LEU A 486 26.99 -41.36 13.39
N PRO A 487 27.36 -42.65 13.27
CA PRO A 487 26.70 -43.72 13.99
C PRO A 487 26.84 -43.46 15.49
N LEU A 488 25.72 -43.45 16.21
CA LEU A 488 25.72 -43.57 17.66
C LEU A 488 26.33 -44.94 18.00
N LEU A 489 27.58 -44.95 18.46
CA LEU A 489 28.15 -46.08 19.16
C LEU A 489 27.29 -46.31 20.41
N GLN A 490 26.50 -47.38 20.38
CA GLN A 490 25.90 -47.96 21.57
C GLN A 490 27.05 -48.54 22.41
N ASN A 491 27.29 -47.94 23.58
CA ASN A 491 28.03 -48.64 24.63
C ASN A 491 27.03 -49.52 25.40
N GLN A 492 27.26 -50.83 25.33
CA GLN A 492 27.24 -51.66 26.54
C GLN A 492 28.50 -51.38 27.36
#